data_AF-A0A6P6FWZ5-F1
#
_entry.id   AF-A0A6P6FWZ5-F1
#
_cell.length_a   1.000
_cell.length_b   1.000
_cell.length_c   1.000
_cell.angle_alpha   90.00
_cell.angle_beta   90.00
_cell.angle_gamma   90.00
#
_symmetry.space_group_name_H-M   'P 1'
#
loop_
_entity.id
_entity.type
_entity.pdbx_description
1 polymer ?
#
loop_
_entity_poly.entity_id
_entity_poly.type
_entity_poly.pdbx_seq_one_letter_code
_entity_poly.pdbx_strand_id
1 'polypeptide(L)'
;MRHRQLPPELQNRVRRFVQYKWIATRGVDEEAILQDLPLDIRRQIQRHLCLALVRRVNFFAQMDNQLLDAICERLVSSLNTKDTYIVREGDPVNEMLFIIRGQLESSTTDGGRLGFFNCITLRPGDFCGEELLTWALMPTSNLSLPTSTRTVRSLTEVEAFALRAEDLKFVASQFKRLHSKRLQHAFRYYSHQWRTWGACFIQVAWRRYKKRKMTIDLARQEELYYGNNLDNESPYADYNESGGHSSSRDDHRAQHLGATVLASKFAANTRKGVAHKVASLDPDATCLNMPKKLFKPEDPTFLADPDDS
;
A
#
# COMPACT_ATOMS: atom_id res chain seq x y z
N MET A 1 3.71 -41.00 -5.49
CA MET A 1 2.71 -40.30 -6.32
C MET A 1 1.56 -41.21 -6.77
N ARG A 2 1.81 -42.36 -7.41
CA ARG A 2 0.75 -43.26 -7.92
C ARG A 2 -0.13 -43.90 -6.83
N HIS A 3 0.47 -44.41 -5.74
CA HIS A 3 -0.27 -44.99 -4.63
C HIS A 3 -1.24 -44.00 -3.95
N ARG A 4 -0.91 -42.70 -3.92
CA ARG A 4 -1.74 -41.66 -3.31
C ARG A 4 -2.65 -40.95 -4.34
N GLN A 5 -2.76 -41.48 -5.56
CA GLN A 5 -3.66 -41.01 -6.61
C GLN A 5 -3.64 -39.48 -6.84
N LEU A 6 -2.45 -38.86 -6.77
CA LEU A 6 -2.33 -37.42 -6.97
C LEU A 6 -2.81 -37.03 -8.39
N PRO A 7 -3.46 -35.86 -8.57
CA PRO A 7 -3.85 -35.39 -9.90
C PRO A 7 -2.67 -35.37 -10.88
N PRO A 8 -2.88 -35.72 -12.17
CA PRO A 8 -1.80 -35.82 -13.15
C PRO A 8 -1.04 -34.50 -13.32
N GLU A 9 -1.75 -33.37 -13.22
CA GLU A 9 -1.15 -32.03 -13.25
C GLU A 9 -0.15 -31.82 -12.10
N LEU A 10 -0.55 -32.16 -10.87
CA LEU A 10 0.32 -32.06 -9.70
C LEU A 10 1.52 -33.01 -9.82
N GLN A 11 1.32 -34.22 -10.34
CA GLN A 11 2.43 -35.14 -10.61
C GLN A 11 3.43 -34.54 -11.61
N ASN A 12 2.95 -33.90 -12.67
CA ASN A 12 3.80 -33.26 -13.68
C ASN A 12 4.59 -32.08 -13.07
N ARG A 13 3.94 -31.27 -12.23
CA ARG A 13 4.60 -30.17 -11.50
C ARG A 13 5.71 -30.69 -10.58
N VAL A 14 5.45 -31.76 -9.82
CA VAL A 14 6.46 -32.39 -8.96
C VAL A 14 7.63 -32.93 -9.78
N ARG A 15 7.38 -33.63 -10.91
CA ARG A 15 8.46 -34.13 -11.79
C ARG A 15 9.30 -32.99 -12.35
N ARG A 16 8.67 -31.90 -12.80
CA ARG A 16 9.36 -30.71 -13.32
C ARG A 16 10.26 -30.10 -12.25
N PHE A 17 9.76 -29.97 -11.02
CA PHE A 17 10.54 -29.46 -9.89
C PHE A 17 11.76 -30.35 -9.60
N VAL A 18 11.57 -31.67 -9.50
CA VAL A 18 12.67 -32.60 -9.24
C VAL A 18 13.72 -32.55 -10.35
N GLN A 19 13.28 -32.50 -11.61
CA GLN A 19 14.18 -32.39 -12.77
C GLN A 19 14.95 -31.06 -12.75
N TYR A 20 14.29 -29.94 -12.48
CA TYR A 20 14.94 -28.64 -12.38
C TYR A 20 15.93 -28.59 -11.23
N LYS A 21 15.55 -29.06 -10.03
CA LYS A 21 16.44 -29.18 -8.87
C LYS A 21 17.67 -30.01 -9.22
N TRP A 22 17.51 -31.15 -9.90
CA TRP A 22 18.63 -31.99 -10.34
C TRP A 22 19.56 -31.28 -11.32
N ILE A 23 19.02 -30.54 -12.29
CA ILE A 23 19.85 -29.78 -13.25
C ILE A 23 20.62 -28.67 -12.55
N ALA A 24 19.98 -27.95 -11.63
CA ALA A 24 20.57 -26.83 -10.91
C ALA A 24 21.65 -27.27 -9.91
N THR A 25 21.36 -28.31 -9.12
CA THR A 25 22.22 -28.74 -8.00
C THR A 25 23.07 -29.98 -8.32
N ARG A 26 22.85 -30.65 -9.46
CA ARG A 26 23.47 -31.94 -9.79
C ARG A 26 23.23 -33.04 -8.74
N GLY A 27 22.13 -32.92 -7.99
CA GLY A 27 21.78 -33.87 -6.92
C GLY A 27 22.57 -33.64 -5.63
N VAL A 28 23.31 -32.54 -5.53
CA VAL A 28 24.08 -32.16 -4.35
C VAL A 28 23.18 -31.40 -3.37
N ASP A 29 23.18 -31.83 -2.11
CA ASP A 29 22.56 -31.07 -1.03
C ASP A 29 23.58 -30.08 -0.45
N GLU A 30 23.52 -28.83 -0.93
CA GLU A 30 24.44 -27.77 -0.53
C GLU A 30 24.40 -27.50 0.99
N GLU A 31 23.22 -27.59 1.62
CA GLU A 31 23.08 -27.33 3.06
C GLU A 31 23.74 -28.43 3.88
N ALA A 32 23.54 -29.70 3.51
CA ALA A 32 24.15 -30.82 4.21
C ALA A 32 25.69 -30.76 4.15
N ILE A 33 26.25 -30.48 2.97
CA ILE A 33 27.70 -30.35 2.80
C ILE A 33 28.25 -29.19 3.65
N LEU A 34 27.57 -28.04 3.64
CA LEU A 34 28.01 -26.90 4.45
C LEU A 34 27.94 -27.21 5.95
N GLN A 35 26.97 -28.00 6.41
CA GLN A 35 26.84 -28.38 7.81
C GLN A 35 27.97 -29.28 8.30
N ASP A 36 28.52 -30.14 7.44
CA ASP A 36 29.64 -31.03 7.76
C ASP A 36 30.98 -30.29 7.87
N LEU A 37 31.06 -29.04 7.38
CA LEU A 37 32.26 -28.23 7.44
C LEU A 37 32.41 -27.48 8.77
N PRO A 38 33.65 -27.28 9.26
CA PRO A 38 33.93 -26.38 10.37
C PRO A 38 33.37 -24.97 10.11
N LEU A 39 32.92 -24.32 11.19
CA LEU A 39 32.27 -23.00 11.18
C LEU A 39 33.00 -21.95 10.34
N ASP A 40 34.33 -21.86 10.46
CA ASP A 40 35.14 -20.87 9.75
C ASP A 40 35.09 -21.09 8.22
N ILE A 41 35.29 -22.33 7.78
CA ILE A 41 35.25 -22.69 6.35
C ILE A 41 33.85 -22.44 5.78
N ARG A 42 32.80 -22.85 6.51
CA ARG A 42 31.42 -22.61 6.10
C ARG A 42 31.15 -21.12 5.89
N ARG A 43 31.58 -20.27 6.82
CA ARG A 43 31.43 -18.81 6.72
C ARG A 43 32.14 -18.23 5.51
N GLN A 44 33.36 -18.68 5.23
CA GLN A 44 34.12 -18.21 4.06
C GLN A 44 33.43 -18.59 2.75
N ILE A 45 32.91 -19.81 2.64
CA ILE A 45 32.17 -20.27 1.46
C ILE A 45 30.86 -19.48 1.29
N GLN A 46 30.04 -19.39 2.34
CA GLN A 46 28.77 -18.64 2.30
C GLN A 46 29.00 -17.18 1.93
N ARG A 47 30.02 -16.54 2.52
CA ARG A 47 30.41 -15.18 2.14
C ARG A 47 30.79 -15.09 0.67
N HIS A 48 31.57 -16.03 0.14
CA HIS A 48 31.97 -16.00 -1.26
C HIS A 48 30.78 -16.16 -2.21
N LEU A 49 29.88 -17.10 -1.92
CA LEU A 49 28.69 -17.39 -2.74
C LEU A 49 27.64 -16.28 -2.67
N CYS A 50 27.31 -15.83 -1.46
CA CYS A 50 26.19 -14.93 -1.23
C CYS A 50 26.57 -13.46 -1.36
N LEU A 51 27.78 -13.02 -0.95
CA LEU A 51 28.08 -11.58 -0.83
C LEU A 51 27.95 -10.83 -2.16
N ALA A 52 28.45 -11.42 -3.25
CA ALA A 52 28.34 -10.82 -4.58
C ALA A 52 26.88 -10.72 -5.06
N LEU A 53 26.03 -11.67 -4.64
CA LEU A 53 24.63 -11.75 -5.03
C LEU A 53 23.76 -10.82 -4.18
N VAL A 54 23.99 -10.82 -2.87
CA VAL A 54 23.34 -9.94 -1.88
C VAL A 54 23.64 -8.47 -2.19
N ARG A 55 24.88 -8.12 -2.56
CA ARG A 55 25.22 -6.73 -2.95
C ARG A 55 24.52 -6.25 -4.23
N ARG A 56 24.03 -7.14 -5.09
CA ARG A 56 23.23 -6.74 -6.28
C ARG A 56 21.86 -6.23 -5.89
N VAL A 57 21.34 -6.66 -4.73
CA VAL A 57 20.10 -6.12 -4.19
C VAL A 57 20.40 -4.75 -3.61
N ASN A 58 19.86 -3.71 -4.24
CA ASN A 58 20.19 -2.32 -3.93
C ASN A 58 19.99 -1.94 -2.45
N PHE A 59 19.07 -2.61 -1.75
CA PHE A 59 18.85 -2.44 -0.32
C PHE A 59 20.07 -2.87 0.51
N PHE A 60 20.66 -4.02 0.21
CA PHE A 60 21.82 -4.55 0.94
C PHE A 60 23.11 -3.78 0.69
N ALA A 61 23.24 -3.13 -0.47
CA ALA A 61 24.40 -2.29 -0.78
C ALA A 61 24.61 -1.14 0.23
N GLN A 62 23.57 -0.76 0.99
CA GLN A 62 23.67 0.29 2.02
C GLN A 62 24.04 -0.23 3.42
N MET A 63 24.16 -1.55 3.60
CA MET A 63 24.52 -2.17 4.87
C MET A 63 26.04 -2.24 5.03
N ASP A 64 26.50 -2.25 6.28
CA ASP A 64 27.90 -2.49 6.60
C ASP A 64 28.28 -3.97 6.45
N ASN A 65 29.57 -4.23 6.21
CA ASN A 65 30.04 -5.59 5.94
C ASN A 65 29.73 -6.58 7.07
N GLN A 66 29.78 -6.16 8.34
CA GLN A 66 29.47 -7.05 9.47
C GLN A 66 28.01 -7.52 9.46
N LEU A 67 27.07 -6.63 9.16
CA LEU A 67 25.66 -6.97 9.02
C LEU A 67 25.41 -7.84 7.78
N LEU A 68 26.07 -7.51 6.66
CA LEU A 68 25.99 -8.33 5.45
C LEU A 68 26.52 -9.74 5.68
N ASP A 69 27.64 -9.89 6.37
CA ASP A 69 28.23 -11.19 6.71
C ASP A 69 27.24 -12.01 7.57
N ALA A 70 26.66 -11.39 8.60
CA ALA A 70 25.68 -12.05 9.46
C ALA A 70 24.40 -12.49 8.74
N ILE A 71 23.97 -11.74 7.72
CA ILE A 71 22.84 -12.09 6.86
C ILE A 71 23.26 -13.22 5.90
N CYS A 72 24.42 -13.11 5.25
CA CYS A 72 24.91 -14.14 4.32
C CYS A 72 25.07 -15.51 4.99
N GLU A 73 25.47 -15.55 6.26
CA GLU A 73 25.57 -16.81 7.04
C GLU A 73 24.22 -17.53 7.20
N ARG A 74 23.10 -16.81 7.03
CA ARG A 74 21.72 -17.29 7.25
C ARG A 74 20.87 -17.40 5.99
N LEU A 75 21.44 -17.07 4.84
CA LEU A 75 20.73 -17.21 3.58
C LEU A 75 20.69 -18.67 3.14
N VAL A 76 19.51 -19.10 2.70
CA VAL A 76 19.24 -20.45 2.20
C VAL A 76 18.92 -20.38 0.72
N SER A 77 19.45 -21.31 -0.08
CA SER A 77 19.12 -21.40 -1.51
C SER A 77 17.65 -21.81 -1.69
N SER A 78 16.92 -21.10 -2.53
CA SER A 78 15.50 -21.34 -2.84
C SER A 78 15.30 -21.47 -4.34
N LEU A 79 14.77 -22.61 -4.76
CA LEU A 79 14.45 -22.92 -6.15
C LEU A 79 12.94 -22.98 -6.31
N ASN A 80 12.40 -22.20 -7.24
CA ASN A 80 10.98 -22.17 -7.53
C ASN A 80 10.74 -22.47 -9.00
N THR A 81 9.91 -23.47 -9.28
CA THR A 81 9.54 -23.76 -10.67
C THR A 81 8.55 -22.76 -11.22
N LYS A 82 8.45 -22.62 -12.54
CA LYS A 82 7.40 -21.81 -13.18
C LYS A 82 5.98 -22.12 -12.65
N ASP A 83 5.15 -21.08 -12.52
CA ASP A 83 3.74 -21.13 -12.06
C ASP A 83 3.57 -21.62 -10.61
N THR A 84 4.63 -21.48 -9.81
CA THR A 84 4.60 -21.75 -8.37
C THR A 84 4.18 -20.50 -7.62
N TYR A 85 3.17 -20.64 -6.77
CA TYR A 85 2.80 -19.59 -5.82
C TYR A 85 3.73 -19.69 -4.63
N ILE A 86 4.49 -18.62 -4.41
CA ILE A 86 5.44 -18.50 -3.30
C ILE A 86 4.70 -18.08 -2.05
N VAL A 87 3.85 -17.07 -2.18
CA VAL A 87 2.98 -16.56 -1.11
C VAL A 87 1.71 -16.02 -1.75
N ARG A 88 0.56 -16.16 -1.08
CA ARG A 88 -0.68 -15.51 -1.49
C ARG A 88 -0.98 -14.34 -0.59
N GLU A 89 -1.73 -13.38 -1.10
CA GLU A 89 -2.29 -12.30 -0.29
C GLU A 89 -3.11 -12.92 0.86
N GLY A 90 -2.83 -12.53 2.11
CA GLY A 90 -3.44 -13.12 3.30
C GLY A 90 -2.64 -14.24 3.97
N ASP A 91 -1.63 -14.82 3.31
CA ASP A 91 -0.79 -15.87 3.91
C ASP A 91 0.25 -15.28 4.89
N PRO A 92 0.68 -16.03 5.92
CA PRO A 92 1.80 -15.61 6.76
C PRO A 92 3.11 -15.58 5.96
N VAL A 93 3.87 -14.50 6.10
CA VAL A 93 5.18 -14.35 5.45
C VAL A 93 6.24 -15.03 6.32
N ASN A 94 6.76 -16.17 5.86
CA ASN A 94 7.75 -16.97 6.59
C ASN A 94 9.20 -16.62 6.23
N GLU A 95 9.41 -16.12 5.01
CA GLU A 95 10.73 -15.83 4.47
C GLU A 95 10.70 -14.63 3.52
N MET A 96 11.83 -13.95 3.44
CA MET A 96 12.10 -12.88 2.48
C MET A 96 12.97 -13.46 1.36
N LEU A 97 12.56 -13.30 0.11
CA LEU A 97 13.27 -13.86 -1.05
C LEU A 97 14.00 -12.79 -1.84
N PHE A 98 15.25 -13.07 -2.19
CA PHE A 98 16.12 -12.24 -3.01
C PHE A 98 16.35 -12.91 -4.36
N ILE A 99 15.88 -12.28 -5.43
CA ILE A 99 15.85 -12.90 -6.75
C ILE A 99 17.24 -12.80 -7.39
N ILE A 100 17.83 -13.95 -7.72
CA ILE A 100 19.14 -14.03 -8.39
C ILE A 100 18.93 -14.26 -9.88
N ARG A 101 17.99 -15.12 -10.25
CA ARG A 101 17.65 -15.46 -11.64
C ARG A 101 16.16 -15.72 -11.77
N GLY A 102 15.65 -15.48 -12.98
CA GLY A 102 14.24 -15.65 -13.31
C GLY A 102 13.40 -14.42 -12.96
N GLN A 103 12.08 -14.57 -13.04
CA GLN A 103 11.12 -13.50 -12.84
C GLN A 103 9.94 -13.96 -11.98
N LEU A 104 9.52 -13.09 -11.07
CA LEU A 104 8.30 -13.26 -10.28
C LEU A 104 7.28 -12.19 -10.66
N GLU A 105 6.02 -12.56 -10.63
CA GLU A 105 4.89 -11.64 -10.63
C GLU A 105 4.48 -11.38 -9.19
N SER A 106 4.32 -10.12 -8.82
CA SER A 106 3.75 -9.71 -7.54
C SER A 106 2.51 -8.88 -7.79
N SER A 107 1.36 -9.40 -7.37
CA SER A 107 0.06 -8.77 -7.56
C SER A 107 -0.67 -8.55 -6.23
N THR A 108 -1.50 -7.52 -6.15
CA THR A 108 -2.35 -7.25 -4.99
C THR A 108 -3.71 -6.74 -5.43
N THR A 109 -4.72 -7.15 -4.68
CA THR A 109 -6.10 -6.70 -4.84
C THR A 109 -6.54 -5.75 -3.73
N ASP A 110 -5.62 -5.29 -2.87
CA ASP A 110 -5.91 -4.44 -1.71
C ASP A 110 -7.04 -5.04 -0.84
N GLY A 111 -6.92 -6.33 -0.53
CA GLY A 111 -7.94 -7.06 0.23
C GLY A 111 -9.24 -7.31 -0.56
N GLY A 112 -9.17 -7.43 -1.89
CA GLY A 112 -10.34 -7.69 -2.74
C GLY A 112 -11.14 -6.42 -3.09
N ARG A 113 -10.52 -5.24 -2.99
CA ARG A 113 -11.15 -3.98 -3.34
C ARG A 113 -11.52 -3.94 -4.83
N LEU A 114 -12.80 -3.70 -5.10
CA LEU A 114 -13.33 -3.57 -6.47
C LEU A 114 -12.58 -2.48 -7.25
N GLY A 115 -12.09 -2.84 -8.44
CA GLY A 115 -11.39 -1.94 -9.34
C GLY A 115 -9.93 -1.65 -8.98
N PHE A 116 -9.37 -2.29 -7.95
CA PHE A 116 -7.95 -2.18 -7.60
C PHE A 116 -7.21 -3.47 -7.95
N PHE A 117 -6.29 -3.38 -8.91
CA PHE A 117 -5.35 -4.45 -9.23
C PHE A 117 -3.98 -3.82 -9.52
N ASN A 118 -3.02 -4.06 -8.65
CA ASN A 118 -1.63 -3.65 -8.88
C ASN A 118 -0.80 -4.89 -9.14
N CYS A 119 -0.20 -4.97 -10.32
CA CYS A 119 0.70 -6.06 -10.70
C CYS A 119 2.06 -5.49 -11.13
N ILE A 120 3.13 -6.10 -10.63
CA ILE A 120 4.50 -5.77 -10.98
C ILE A 120 5.30 -7.05 -11.25
N THR A 121 6.32 -6.94 -12.09
CA THR A 121 7.27 -8.02 -12.32
C THR A 121 8.55 -7.75 -11.55
N LEU A 122 8.90 -8.63 -10.62
CA LEU A 122 10.16 -8.62 -9.90
C LEU A 122 11.22 -9.37 -10.72
N ARG A 123 12.39 -8.76 -10.83
CA ARG A 123 13.52 -9.19 -11.67
C ARG A 123 14.74 -9.50 -10.81
N PRO A 124 15.82 -10.06 -11.39
CA PRO A 124 17.07 -10.24 -10.67
C PRO A 124 17.56 -8.95 -10.00
N GLY A 125 17.82 -9.00 -8.70
CA GLY A 125 18.16 -7.83 -7.87
C GLY A 125 16.98 -7.28 -7.06
N ASP A 126 15.74 -7.68 -7.37
CA ASP A 126 14.56 -7.36 -6.56
C ASP A 126 14.34 -8.41 -5.46
N PHE A 127 13.40 -8.11 -4.55
CA PHE A 127 13.05 -8.98 -3.43
C PHE A 127 11.54 -8.95 -3.12
N CYS A 128 11.05 -9.95 -2.39
CA CYS A 128 9.70 -9.97 -1.81
C CYS A 128 9.72 -10.46 -0.35
N GLY A 129 8.59 -10.33 0.36
CA GLY A 129 8.51 -10.60 1.81
C GLY A 129 8.97 -9.41 2.66
N GLU A 130 8.72 -8.20 2.16
CA GLU A 130 9.16 -6.93 2.74
C GLU A 130 8.56 -6.68 4.12
N GLU A 131 7.38 -7.24 4.37
CA GLU A 131 6.64 -7.18 5.62
C GLU A 131 7.48 -7.68 6.80
N LEU A 132 8.35 -8.68 6.56
CA LEU A 132 9.21 -9.26 7.58
C LEU A 132 10.24 -8.28 8.13
N LEU A 133 10.76 -7.36 7.32
CA LEU A 133 11.72 -6.39 7.83
C LEU A 133 11.07 -5.43 8.81
N THR A 134 9.85 -4.98 8.49
CA THR A 134 9.07 -4.11 9.37
C THR A 134 8.77 -4.81 10.69
N TRP A 135 8.32 -6.06 10.62
CA TRP A 135 8.06 -6.90 11.78
C TRP A 135 9.32 -7.16 12.62
N ALA A 136 10.44 -7.49 12.00
CA ALA A 136 11.69 -7.80 12.70
C ALA A 136 12.24 -6.58 13.45
N LEU A 137 12.08 -5.39 12.89
CA LEU A 137 12.50 -4.12 13.49
C LEU A 137 11.64 -3.67 14.68
N MET A 138 10.49 -4.29 14.94
CA MET A 138 9.63 -3.88 16.05
C MET A 138 10.07 -4.49 17.38
N PRO A 139 10.20 -3.67 18.46
CA PRO A 139 10.54 -4.15 19.80
C PRO A 139 9.49 -5.11 20.39
N THR A 140 8.22 -4.94 20.00
CA THR A 140 7.06 -5.68 20.52
C THR A 140 6.45 -6.61 19.47
N SER A 141 7.22 -7.10 18.50
CA SER A 141 6.67 -8.04 17.53
C SER A 141 6.18 -9.28 18.28
N ASN A 142 4.87 -9.47 18.31
CA ASN A 142 4.25 -10.70 18.79
C ASN A 142 4.85 -11.89 18.02
N LEU A 143 4.80 -13.10 18.59
CA LEU A 143 5.26 -14.34 17.94
C LEU A 143 4.57 -14.62 16.58
N SER A 144 3.48 -13.91 16.26
CA SER A 144 2.77 -14.02 14.99
C SER A 144 3.55 -13.34 13.86
N LEU A 145 3.74 -14.09 12.77
CA LEU A 145 4.29 -13.58 11.52
C LEU A 145 3.35 -12.56 10.87
N PRO A 146 3.89 -11.58 10.14
CA PRO A 146 3.07 -10.63 9.41
C PRO A 146 2.37 -11.34 8.24
N THR A 147 1.20 -10.83 7.89
CA THR A 147 0.42 -11.30 6.75
C THR A 147 0.89 -10.64 5.46
N SER A 148 0.97 -11.41 4.37
CA SER A 148 1.35 -10.92 3.06
C SER A 148 0.27 -10.00 2.48
N THR A 149 0.69 -8.85 1.98
CA THR A 149 -0.19 -7.91 1.27
C THR A 149 -0.33 -8.21 -0.22
N ARG A 150 0.46 -9.17 -0.73
CA ARG A 150 0.57 -9.48 -2.16
C ARG A 150 0.60 -10.98 -2.41
N THR A 151 0.07 -11.38 -3.55
CA THR A 151 0.30 -12.70 -4.14
C THR A 151 1.56 -12.65 -4.99
N VAL A 152 2.50 -13.58 -4.75
CA VAL A 152 3.74 -13.72 -5.52
C VAL A 152 3.75 -15.07 -6.22
N ARG A 153 3.91 -15.05 -7.54
CA ARG A 153 3.92 -16.24 -8.41
C ARG A 153 5.13 -16.21 -9.32
N SER A 154 5.75 -17.34 -9.55
CA SER A 154 6.86 -17.44 -10.50
C SER A 154 6.40 -17.46 -11.96
N LEU A 155 7.00 -16.60 -12.78
CA LEU A 155 6.75 -16.55 -14.23
C LEU A 155 7.70 -17.45 -15.01
N THR A 156 8.89 -17.68 -14.46
CA THR A 156 9.93 -18.56 -15.01
C THR A 156 10.41 -19.54 -13.94
N GLU A 157 11.36 -20.40 -14.27
CA GLU A 157 12.18 -21.04 -13.24
C GLU A 157 12.98 -19.93 -12.51
N VAL A 158 13.00 -19.97 -11.19
CA VAL A 158 13.57 -18.91 -10.34
C VAL A 158 14.58 -19.50 -9.36
N GLU A 159 15.72 -18.85 -9.29
CA GLU A 159 16.77 -19.08 -8.30
C GLU A 159 16.82 -17.84 -7.40
N ALA A 160 16.67 -18.05 -6.10
CA ALA A 160 16.63 -17.00 -5.10
C ALA A 160 17.37 -17.43 -3.84
N PHE A 161 17.71 -16.46 -3.00
CA PHE A 161 18.05 -16.74 -1.61
C PHE A 161 16.87 -16.38 -0.71
N ALA A 162 16.57 -17.25 0.25
CA ALA A 162 15.60 -17.03 1.31
C ALA A 162 16.31 -16.61 2.60
N LEU A 163 15.79 -15.57 3.24
CA LEU A 163 16.10 -15.23 4.63
C LEU A 163 14.84 -15.49 5.47
N ARG A 164 14.91 -16.47 6.36
CA ARG A 164 13.76 -16.84 7.20
C ARG A 164 13.44 -15.75 8.22
N ALA A 165 12.18 -15.70 8.63
CA ALA A 165 11.71 -14.74 9.63
C ALA A 165 12.49 -14.84 10.96
N GLU A 166 12.74 -16.06 11.43
CA GLU A 166 13.50 -16.33 12.66
C GLU A 166 14.94 -15.77 12.57
N ASP A 167 15.59 -15.99 11.44
CA ASP A 167 16.94 -15.54 11.16
C ASP A 167 17.03 -14.02 11.04
N LEU A 168 16.07 -13.41 10.34
CA LEU A 168 15.97 -11.96 10.25
C LEU A 168 15.71 -11.34 11.63
N LYS A 169 14.86 -11.95 12.46
CA LYS A 169 14.59 -11.48 13.82
C LYS A 169 15.83 -11.57 14.69
N PHE A 170 16.57 -12.67 14.58
CA PHE A 170 17.86 -12.83 15.26
C PHE A 170 18.82 -11.71 14.86
N VAL A 171 19.03 -11.48 13.57
CA VAL A 171 19.92 -10.41 13.07
C VAL A 171 19.43 -9.04 13.54
N ALA A 172 18.13 -8.75 13.47
CA ALA A 172 17.57 -7.49 13.94
C ALA A 172 17.76 -7.25 15.45
N SER A 173 17.81 -8.32 16.26
CA SER A 173 18.06 -8.24 17.70
C SER A 173 19.53 -7.95 18.02
N GLN A 174 20.46 -8.51 17.26
CA GLN A 174 21.91 -8.39 17.49
C GLN A 174 22.47 -7.08 16.93
N PHE A 175 21.98 -6.64 15.77
CA PHE A 175 22.54 -5.51 15.04
C PHE A 175 21.69 -4.26 15.19
N LYS A 176 22.03 -3.42 16.18
CA LYS A 176 21.38 -2.10 16.40
C LYS A 176 21.40 -1.21 15.14
N ARG A 177 22.38 -1.38 14.25
CA ARG A 177 22.48 -0.65 12.98
C ARG A 177 21.34 -0.95 12.01
N LEU A 178 20.68 -2.10 12.10
CA LEU A 178 19.48 -2.39 11.31
C LEU A 178 18.34 -1.41 11.66
N HIS A 179 18.32 -0.87 12.89
CA HIS A 179 17.39 0.17 13.34
C HIS A 179 17.78 1.58 12.90
N SER A 180 18.85 1.74 12.10
CA SER A 180 19.28 3.05 11.61
C SER A 180 18.23 3.67 10.70
N LYS A 181 17.94 4.97 10.93
CA LYS A 181 17.03 5.74 10.08
C LYS A 181 17.44 5.71 8.60
N ARG A 182 18.75 5.70 8.32
CA ARG A 182 19.27 5.62 6.94
C ARG A 182 18.82 4.33 6.25
N LEU A 183 18.94 3.20 6.94
CA LEU A 183 18.60 1.89 6.41
C LEU A 183 17.09 1.70 6.31
N GLN A 184 16.33 2.24 7.27
CA GLN A 184 14.87 2.30 7.20
C GLN A 184 14.39 3.14 6.01
N HIS A 185 15.00 4.30 5.74
CA HIS A 185 14.68 5.11 4.57
C HIS A 185 15.04 4.40 3.27
N ALA A 186 16.21 3.76 3.20
CA ALA A 186 16.61 2.95 2.06
C ALA A 186 15.60 1.85 1.77
N PHE A 187 15.15 1.15 2.81
CA PHE A 187 14.11 0.14 2.69
C PHE A 187 12.81 0.71 2.11
N ARG A 188 12.30 1.81 2.69
CA ARG A 188 11.09 2.49 2.19
C ARG A 188 11.25 2.94 0.74
N TYR A 189 12.47 3.28 0.33
CA TYR A 189 12.78 3.67 -1.03
C TYR A 189 12.81 2.48 -2.00
N TYR A 190 13.39 1.33 -1.63
CA TYR A 190 13.47 0.17 -2.54
C TYR A 190 12.22 -0.71 -2.53
N SER A 191 11.44 -0.63 -1.46
CA SER A 191 10.22 -1.40 -1.30
C SER A 191 9.15 -1.00 -2.32
N HIS A 192 8.62 -1.99 -3.04
CA HIS A 192 7.52 -1.75 -3.96
C HIS A 192 6.24 -1.40 -3.20
N GLN A 193 5.97 -2.08 -2.09
CA GLN A 193 4.82 -1.78 -1.23
C GLN A 193 4.83 -0.33 -0.72
N TRP A 194 5.97 0.16 -0.22
CA TRP A 194 6.07 1.54 0.27
C TRP A 194 5.94 2.58 -0.85
N ARG A 195 6.46 2.29 -2.05
CA ARG A 195 6.27 3.16 -3.23
C ARG A 195 4.81 3.24 -3.65
N THR A 196 4.12 2.10 -3.74
CA THR A 196 2.69 2.07 -4.07
C THR A 196 1.87 2.82 -3.03
N TRP A 197 2.14 2.59 -1.74
CA TRP A 197 1.47 3.31 -0.65
C TRP A 197 1.70 4.83 -0.75
N GLY A 198 2.95 5.27 -0.97
CA GLY A 198 3.27 6.68 -1.12
C GLY A 198 2.56 7.33 -2.31
N ALA A 199 2.48 6.64 -3.44
CA ALA A 199 1.73 7.10 -4.61
C ALA A 199 0.22 7.22 -4.32
N CYS A 200 -0.38 6.20 -3.70
CA CYS A 200 -1.80 6.22 -3.32
C CYS A 200 -2.11 7.34 -2.31
N PHE A 201 -1.24 7.56 -1.32
CA PHE A 201 -1.39 8.62 -0.34
C PHE A 201 -1.41 10.01 -1.00
N ILE A 202 -0.47 10.28 -1.90
CA ILE A 202 -0.41 11.54 -2.65
C ILE A 202 -1.67 11.70 -3.52
N GLN A 203 -2.11 10.62 -4.19
CA GLN A 203 -3.33 10.65 -5.01
C GLN A 203 -4.57 11.00 -4.18
N VAL A 204 -4.72 10.44 -2.98
CA VAL A 204 -5.84 10.75 -2.08
C VAL A 204 -5.78 12.19 -1.61
N ALA A 205 -4.62 12.66 -1.17
CA ALA A 205 -4.43 14.04 -0.74
C ALA A 205 -4.79 15.04 -1.87
N TRP A 206 -4.36 14.75 -3.09
CA TRP A 206 -4.68 15.56 -4.27
C TRP A 206 -6.17 15.55 -4.59
N ARG A 207 -6.84 14.39 -4.56
CA ARG A 207 -8.29 14.29 -4.79
C ARG A 207 -9.07 15.09 -3.74
N ARG A 208 -8.66 15.01 -2.47
CA ARG A 208 -9.25 15.79 -1.37
C ARG A 208 -9.05 17.29 -1.58
N TYR A 209 -7.85 17.72 -1.96
CA TYR A 209 -7.57 19.11 -2.32
C TYR A 209 -8.45 19.58 -3.49
N LYS A 210 -8.55 18.80 -4.56
CA LYS A 210 -9.38 19.14 -5.73
C LYS A 210 -10.85 19.27 -5.36
N LYS A 211 -11.40 18.36 -4.53
CA LYS A 211 -12.79 18.43 -4.02
C LYS A 211 -13.00 19.70 -3.18
N ARG A 212 -12.06 20.03 -2.29
CA ARG A 212 -12.09 21.27 -1.50
C ARG A 212 -12.05 22.52 -2.38
N LYS A 213 -11.20 22.54 -3.41
CA LYS A 213 -11.12 23.66 -4.34
C LYS A 213 -12.42 23.83 -5.13
N MET A 214 -12.99 22.74 -5.66
CA MET A 214 -14.27 22.78 -6.39
C MET A 214 -15.43 23.25 -5.51
N THR A 215 -15.48 22.84 -4.24
CA THR A 215 -16.51 23.29 -3.30
C THR A 215 -16.36 24.76 -2.93
N ILE A 216 -15.14 25.25 -2.75
CA ILE A 216 -14.88 26.69 -2.54
C ILE A 216 -15.24 27.51 -3.80
N ASP A 217 -14.85 27.04 -4.98
CA ASP A 217 -15.16 27.73 -6.25
C ASP A 217 -16.69 27.76 -6.50
N LEU A 218 -17.40 26.66 -6.22
CA LEU A 218 -18.86 26.59 -6.28
C LEU A 218 -19.51 27.55 -5.27
N ALA A 219 -19.06 27.53 -4.01
CA ALA A 219 -19.57 28.43 -2.98
C ALA A 219 -19.39 29.90 -3.36
N ARG A 220 -18.26 30.27 -3.98
CA ARG A 220 -18.00 31.62 -4.50
C ARG A 220 -18.93 31.98 -5.66
N GLN A 221 -19.18 31.06 -6.59
CA GLN A 221 -20.13 31.28 -7.70
C GLN A 221 -21.56 31.45 -7.19
N GLU A 222 -21.98 30.64 -6.22
CA GLU A 222 -23.27 30.78 -5.56
C GLU A 222 -23.37 32.14 -4.84
N GLU A 223 -22.33 32.57 -4.13
CA GLU A 223 -22.29 33.88 -3.44
C GLU A 223 -22.47 35.05 -4.41
N LEU A 224 -21.79 35.02 -5.57
CA LEU A 224 -21.94 36.02 -6.62
C LEU A 224 -23.35 36.01 -7.23
N TYR A 225 -23.92 34.83 -7.44
CA TYR A 225 -25.26 34.66 -8.00
C TYR A 225 -26.36 35.16 -7.06
N TYR A 226 -26.27 34.86 -5.76
CA TYR A 226 -27.24 35.31 -4.77
C TYR A 226 -27.01 36.75 -4.29
N GLY A 227 -25.76 37.25 -4.28
CA GLY A 227 -25.44 38.64 -3.98
C GLY A 227 -26.00 39.62 -5.01
N ASN A 228 -25.86 39.33 -6.31
CA ASN A 228 -26.38 40.17 -7.38
C ASN A 228 -27.93 40.22 -7.46
N ASN A 229 -28.63 39.23 -6.90
CA ASN A 229 -30.10 39.20 -6.92
C ASN A 229 -30.73 39.95 -5.74
N LEU A 230 -30.00 40.16 -4.64
CA LEU A 230 -30.48 40.95 -3.49
C LEU A 230 -30.31 42.47 -3.72
N ASP A 231 -29.36 42.88 -4.55
CA ASP A 231 -29.15 44.29 -4.89
C ASP A 231 -30.14 44.83 -5.95
N ASN A 232 -30.95 43.96 -6.56
CA ASN A 232 -31.96 44.31 -7.58
C ASN A 232 -33.41 44.32 -7.08
N GLU A 233 -33.68 44.00 -5.81
CA GLU A 233 -35.01 44.21 -5.21
C GLU A 233 -35.07 45.62 -4.59
N SER A 234 -35.46 46.60 -5.40
CA SER A 234 -35.85 47.95 -4.96
C SER A 234 -36.94 47.89 -3.88
N PRO A 235 -36.71 48.44 -2.66
CA PRO A 235 -37.74 48.53 -1.62
C PRO A 235 -38.81 49.60 -1.89
N TYR A 236 -39.68 49.43 -2.88
CA TYR A 236 -40.92 50.22 -2.97
C TYR A 236 -42.05 49.40 -3.57
N ALA A 237 -42.92 48.86 -2.70
CA ALA A 237 -44.30 48.56 -3.06
C ALA A 237 -45.17 49.11 -1.93
N ASP A 238 -45.59 50.35 -2.16
CA ASP A 238 -46.55 51.12 -1.39
C ASP A 238 -47.88 50.38 -1.24
N TYR A 239 -48.50 50.52 -0.07
CA TYR A 239 -49.81 49.95 0.21
C TYR A 239 -50.87 50.73 -0.56
N ASN A 240 -51.67 50.06 -1.40
CA ASN A 240 -53.01 50.55 -1.68
C ASN A 240 -53.98 49.40 -1.99
N GLU A 241 -54.88 49.18 -1.03
CA GLU A 241 -56.17 48.52 -1.22
C GLU A 241 -57.06 49.39 -2.12
N SER A 242 -57.53 48.83 -3.23
CA SER A 242 -58.87 49.11 -3.76
C SER A 242 -59.25 48.04 -4.79
N GLY A 243 -60.47 47.54 -4.67
CA GLY A 243 -60.97 46.34 -5.35
C GLY A 243 -61.43 46.56 -6.79
N GLY A 244 -61.69 45.45 -7.47
CA GLY A 244 -62.36 45.44 -8.78
C GLY A 244 -62.02 44.23 -9.66
N HIS A 245 -62.92 43.23 -9.64
CA HIS A 245 -63.19 42.13 -10.57
C HIS A 245 -62.32 41.77 -11.81
N SER A 246 -62.02 40.46 -11.87
CA SER A 246 -62.03 39.49 -13.00
C SER A 246 -61.15 39.68 -14.25
N SER A 247 -60.20 38.77 -14.50
CA SER A 247 -60.37 37.60 -15.40
C SER A 247 -59.03 36.99 -15.85
N SER A 248 -58.96 35.65 -15.79
CA SER A 248 -58.30 34.70 -16.71
C SER A 248 -56.84 34.87 -17.18
N ARG A 249 -56.04 33.81 -16.91
CA ARG A 249 -54.83 33.30 -17.60
C ARG A 249 -53.48 33.96 -17.29
N ASP A 250 -52.76 33.41 -16.31
CA ASP A 250 -51.38 32.87 -16.42
C ASP A 250 -50.82 32.51 -15.02
N ASP A 251 -51.13 31.31 -14.51
CA ASP A 251 -50.80 30.87 -13.14
C ASP A 251 -49.74 29.76 -13.07
N HIS A 252 -48.78 29.74 -14.01
CA HIS A 252 -47.67 28.76 -13.99
C HIS A 252 -46.27 29.35 -13.82
N ARG A 253 -46.13 30.68 -13.82
CA ARG A 253 -44.83 31.35 -13.68
C ARG A 253 -44.57 31.93 -12.29
N ALA A 254 -45.63 32.29 -11.56
CA ALA A 254 -45.55 32.86 -10.21
C ALA A 254 -45.22 31.81 -9.13
N GLN A 255 -45.74 30.58 -9.28
CA GLN A 255 -45.52 29.48 -8.33
C GLN A 255 -44.05 29.00 -8.33
N HIS A 256 -43.36 29.11 -9.47
CA HIS A 256 -41.95 28.71 -9.59
C HIS A 256 -41.00 29.70 -8.90
N LEU A 257 -41.32 31.00 -8.91
CA LEU A 257 -40.53 32.03 -8.22
C LEU A 257 -40.64 31.90 -6.69
N GLY A 258 -41.85 31.65 -6.17
CA GLY A 258 -42.06 31.42 -4.74
C GLY A 258 -41.32 30.20 -4.19
N ALA A 259 -41.29 29.09 -4.94
CA ALA A 259 -40.52 27.90 -4.58
C ALA A 259 -39.00 28.15 -4.59
N THR A 260 -38.52 28.97 -5.53
CA THR A 260 -37.08 29.33 -5.63
C THR A 260 -36.65 30.27 -4.49
N VAL A 261 -37.53 31.18 -4.06
CA VAL A 261 -37.30 32.10 -2.93
C VAL A 261 -37.39 31.37 -1.57
N LEU A 262 -38.27 30.37 -1.45
CA LEU A 262 -38.34 29.54 -0.24
C LEU A 262 -37.14 28.59 -0.14
N ALA A 263 -36.68 28.02 -1.25
CA ALA A 263 -35.46 27.22 -1.29
C ALA A 263 -34.21 28.05 -0.94
N SER A 264 -34.12 29.31 -1.40
CA SER A 264 -33.00 30.21 -1.07
C SER A 264 -32.99 30.62 0.41
N LYS A 265 -34.17 30.92 0.99
CA LYS A 265 -34.29 31.22 2.43
C LYS A 265 -34.00 30.00 3.32
N PHE A 266 -34.37 28.79 2.87
CA PHE A 266 -34.04 27.55 3.57
C PHE A 266 -32.53 27.26 3.54
N ALA A 267 -31.87 27.44 2.39
CA ALA A 267 -30.42 27.31 2.24
C ALA A 267 -29.62 28.37 3.04
N ALA A 268 -30.12 29.59 3.16
CA ALA A 268 -29.51 30.65 3.98
C ALA A 268 -29.62 30.36 5.48
N ASN A 269 -30.72 29.74 5.94
CA ASN A 269 -30.89 29.39 7.35
C ASN A 269 -30.10 28.14 7.77
N THR A 270 -29.88 27.16 6.90
CA THR A 270 -28.95 26.04 7.18
C THR A 270 -27.48 26.50 7.24
N ARG A 271 -27.10 27.53 6.48
CA ARG A 271 -25.76 28.14 6.55
C ARG A 271 -25.41 28.76 7.91
N LYS A 272 -26.37 29.38 8.63
CA LYS A 272 -26.12 29.92 9.98
C LYS A 272 -25.89 28.83 11.04
N GLY A 273 -26.46 27.63 10.86
CA GLY A 273 -26.20 26.49 11.73
C GLY A 273 -24.84 25.82 11.52
N VAL A 274 -24.32 25.85 10.27
CA VAL A 274 -23.05 25.21 9.90
C VAL A 274 -21.84 26.13 10.11
N ALA A 275 -21.98 27.44 9.90
CA ALA A 275 -20.88 28.40 10.08
C ALA A 275 -20.37 28.49 11.54
N HIS A 276 -21.22 28.22 12.54
CA HIS A 276 -20.79 28.15 13.94
C HIS A 276 -20.01 26.89 14.31
N LYS A 277 -20.01 25.85 13.46
CA LYS A 277 -19.28 24.60 13.71
C LYS A 277 -17.87 24.58 13.10
N VAL A 278 -17.56 25.53 12.21
CA VAL A 278 -16.31 25.56 11.43
C VAL A 278 -15.25 26.51 12.04
N ALA A 279 -15.59 27.30 13.06
CA ALA A 279 -14.71 28.32 13.63
C ALA A 279 -13.78 27.85 14.77
N SER A 280 -13.55 26.55 15.01
CA SER A 280 -12.71 26.09 16.14
C SER A 280 -11.77 24.91 15.85
N LEU A 281 -11.09 24.91 14.70
CA LEU A 281 -9.96 24.02 14.49
C LEU A 281 -8.69 24.83 14.20
N ASP A 282 -7.83 24.88 15.21
CA ASP A 282 -6.51 25.53 15.21
C ASP A 282 -5.70 25.21 13.95
N PRO A 283 -5.05 26.20 13.30
CA PRO A 283 -4.22 25.99 12.11
C PRO A 283 -2.95 25.17 12.39
N ASP A 284 -2.52 25.04 13.64
CA ASP A 284 -1.22 24.48 14.01
C ASP A 284 -1.23 22.97 14.33
N ALA A 285 -2.40 22.31 14.36
CA ALA A 285 -2.49 20.89 14.68
C ALA A 285 -2.07 19.95 13.52
N THR A 286 -1.84 20.47 12.32
CA THR A 286 -1.57 19.66 11.12
C THR A 286 -0.13 19.75 10.61
N CYS A 287 0.82 20.17 11.45
CA CYS A 287 2.21 19.84 11.20
C CYS A 287 2.34 18.31 11.20
N LEU A 288 2.49 17.77 9.99
CA LEU A 288 2.74 16.36 9.69
C LEU A 288 3.95 15.85 10.48
N ASN A 289 3.71 15.46 11.73
CA ASN A 289 4.62 14.61 12.46
C ASN A 289 4.67 13.29 11.69
N MET A 290 5.79 13.05 10.99
CA MET A 290 6.05 11.74 10.41
C MET A 290 5.89 10.70 11.54
N PRO A 291 5.14 9.61 11.32
CA PRO A 291 4.99 8.59 12.34
C PRO A 291 6.38 8.09 12.72
N LYS A 292 6.73 8.26 14.00
CA LYS A 292 8.00 7.80 14.60
C LYS A 292 8.13 6.27 14.62
N LYS A 293 7.10 5.54 14.16
CA LYS A 293 7.01 4.08 14.13
C LYS A 293 6.84 3.58 12.70
N LEU A 294 7.47 2.44 12.44
CA LEU A 294 7.60 1.79 11.14
C LEU A 294 6.30 1.16 10.60
N PHE A 295 5.14 1.51 11.13
CA PHE A 295 3.88 0.96 10.64
C PHE A 295 3.51 1.65 9.32
N LYS A 296 3.19 0.85 8.30
CA LYS A 296 2.35 1.31 7.20
C LYS A 296 1.00 1.68 7.83
N PRO A 297 0.57 2.95 7.81
CA PRO A 297 -0.78 3.32 8.25
C PRO A 297 -1.83 2.62 7.38
N GLU A 298 -3.04 2.47 7.90
CA GLU A 298 -4.17 1.91 7.13
C GLU A 298 -4.30 2.59 5.77
N ASP A 299 -4.58 1.79 4.73
CA ASP A 299 -4.69 2.30 3.38
C ASP A 299 -5.81 3.36 3.33
N PRO A 300 -5.53 4.53 2.72
CA PRO A 300 -6.49 5.61 2.74
C PRO A 300 -7.79 5.17 2.07
N THR A 301 -8.90 5.32 2.80
CA THR A 301 -10.23 5.01 2.30
C THR A 301 -10.60 6.00 1.19
N PHE A 302 -11.02 5.46 0.03
CA PHE A 302 -11.52 6.24 -1.10
C PHE A 302 -13.06 6.30 -1.13
N LEU A 303 -13.72 5.84 -0.06
CA LEU A 303 -15.17 5.96 0.09
C LEU A 303 -15.52 7.36 0.60
N ALA A 304 -16.67 7.87 0.17
CA ALA A 304 -17.25 9.08 0.70
C ALA A 304 -17.49 8.92 2.21
N ASP A 305 -17.21 9.97 2.97
CA ASP A 305 -17.57 10.02 4.39
C ASP A 305 -19.07 9.73 4.55
N PRO A 306 -19.50 8.97 5.58
CA PRO A 306 -20.91 8.61 5.79
C PRO A 306 -21.79 9.78 6.28
N ASP A 307 -21.29 11.02 6.26
CA ASP A 307 -22.02 12.20 6.72
C ASP A 307 -22.89 12.88 5.63
N ASP A 308 -23.05 12.25 4.47
CA ASP A 308 -24.10 12.62 3.49
C ASP A 308 -25.34 11.73 3.72
N SER A 309 -26.15 12.06 4.72
CA SER A 309 -27.53 11.58 4.93
C SER A 309 -28.39 12.68 5.53
#